data_AF-A0A0P6YJ49-F1
#
_entry.id   AF-A0A0P6YJ49-F1
#
_cell.length_a   1.000
_cell.length_b   1.000
_cell.length_c   1.000
_cell.angle_alpha   90.00
_cell.angle_beta   90.00
_cell.angle_gamma   90.00
#
_symmetry.space_group_name_H-M   'P 1'
#
loop_
_entity.id
_entity.type
_entity.pdbx_description
1 polymer ?
#
loop_
_entity_poly.entity_id
_entity_poly.type
_entity_poly.pdbx_seq_one_letter_code
_entity_poly.pdbx_strand_id
1 'polypeptide(L)'
;MNFLLIQPLDYLFVSGGAHKANRFLMEGLVQRGHKCIVLYPLEENREKNGKEKLLKQLEQRQIQVVDATHPDMVHYHMNGVDVYASGGSLSFFTKLIHQVTKEFNIDWTIVTEDRSFLWVEVAHEANPGRAIFLSHSQATLPFGPECFVDDPTKTRTLQQMADLICVSEYLQRYAKEWGNLDSTVLRFPSYGEGPFPFLANFDQGAVTMINPSMLKGSPIFIELAQRMPEVQFAAVPTWSTTGKDRAILEALPNVQFIQPSPDMNEVLKHVKVLLVPSLWGESFGQVVVDAMLRGIPVLASDVGGLPEAKLGVEYLLPVTQIREYSSISAKVYTAIPVVPTQDVTPWETTLRRLLNDREHYNDLAQRSQAAALNFINNIGIEHFERYFLNLQPRQTSVVPSLTPDPKVQRAAQLAALPAEQRALLAQRLKQRRGEQV
;
A
#
# COMPACT_ATOMS: atom_id res chain seq x y z
N MET A 1 -6.57 3.54 -25.64
CA MET A 1 -5.26 3.11 -25.11
C MET A 1 -5.41 1.74 -24.48
N ASN A 2 -4.35 0.95 -24.53
CA ASN A 2 -4.23 -0.36 -23.93
C ASN A 2 -3.26 -0.28 -22.75
N PHE A 3 -3.73 -0.61 -21.55
CA PHE A 3 -2.96 -0.51 -20.31
C PHE A 3 -2.63 -1.90 -19.77
N LEU A 4 -1.41 -2.05 -19.26
CA LEU A 4 -0.99 -3.22 -18.51
C LEU A 4 -0.62 -2.79 -17.09
N LEU A 5 -1.29 -3.31 -16.07
CA LEU A 5 -0.88 -3.19 -14.68
C LEU A 5 -0.17 -4.47 -14.23
N ILE A 6 1.02 -4.32 -13.65
CA ILE A 6 1.78 -5.40 -13.02
C ILE A 6 1.90 -5.08 -11.53
N GLN A 7 1.42 -5.99 -10.68
CA GLN A 7 1.41 -5.77 -9.24
C GLN A 7 1.62 -7.09 -8.46
N PRO A 8 2.15 -7.03 -7.22
CA PRO A 8 2.21 -8.20 -6.33
C PRO A 8 0.87 -8.48 -5.64
N LEU A 9 -0.03 -7.52 -5.72
CA LEU A 9 -1.27 -7.47 -4.95
C LEU A 9 -2.35 -8.28 -5.68
N ASP A 10 -3.06 -9.12 -4.94
CA ASP A 10 -4.25 -9.80 -5.48
C ASP A 10 -5.26 -8.75 -5.97
N TYR A 11 -5.76 -8.96 -7.18
CA TYR A 11 -6.74 -8.08 -7.81
C TYR A 11 -8.17 -8.36 -7.35
N LEU A 12 -8.49 -9.61 -7.00
CA LEU A 12 -9.83 -10.03 -6.57
C LEU A 12 -10.19 -9.44 -5.22
N PHE A 13 -9.23 -9.38 -4.29
CA PHE A 13 -9.44 -8.91 -2.93
C PHE A 13 -8.81 -7.55 -2.67
N VAL A 14 -9.63 -6.66 -2.12
CA VAL A 14 -9.23 -5.31 -1.75
C VAL A 14 -9.09 -5.24 -0.22
N SER A 15 -7.90 -5.58 0.30
CA SER A 15 -7.62 -5.57 1.74
C SER A 15 -6.78 -4.37 2.19
N GLY A 16 -6.40 -3.47 1.26
CA GLY A 16 -5.60 -2.27 1.55
C GLY A 16 -5.80 -1.14 0.54
N GLY A 17 -5.31 0.05 0.90
CA GLY A 17 -5.48 1.27 0.09
C GLY A 17 -4.89 1.16 -1.32
N ALA A 18 -3.72 0.51 -1.46
CA ALA A 18 -3.07 0.28 -2.75
C ALA A 18 -3.89 -0.65 -3.66
N HIS A 19 -4.42 -1.75 -3.11
CA HIS A 19 -5.30 -2.67 -3.85
C HIS A 19 -6.53 -1.92 -4.38
N LYS A 20 -7.16 -1.12 -3.51
CA LYS A 20 -8.36 -0.35 -3.85
C LYS A 20 -8.02 0.65 -4.96
N ALA A 21 -6.97 1.44 -4.75
CA ALA A 21 -6.50 2.43 -5.71
C ALA A 21 -6.23 1.83 -7.09
N ASN A 22 -5.45 0.75 -7.17
CA ASN A 22 -5.12 0.10 -8.43
C ASN A 22 -6.35 -0.43 -9.16
N ARG A 23 -7.26 -1.09 -8.43
CA ARG A 23 -8.49 -1.63 -9.01
C ARG A 23 -9.41 -0.52 -9.52
N PHE A 24 -9.59 0.56 -8.75
CA PHE A 24 -10.37 1.72 -9.18
C PHE A 24 -9.77 2.39 -10.42
N LEU A 25 -8.44 2.47 -10.52
CA LEU A 25 -7.78 2.99 -11.72
C LEU A 25 -8.08 2.14 -12.96
N MET A 26 -7.89 0.83 -12.86
CA MET A 26 -8.07 -0.06 -14.03
C MET A 26 -9.55 -0.16 -14.45
N GLU A 27 -10.48 -0.35 -13.51
CA GLU A 27 -11.91 -0.38 -13.80
C GLU A 27 -12.42 0.99 -14.30
N GLY A 28 -11.90 2.08 -13.73
CA GLY A 28 -12.20 3.43 -14.19
C GLY A 28 -11.76 3.68 -15.63
N LEU A 29 -10.53 3.29 -16.00
CA LEU A 29 -10.03 3.46 -17.36
C LEU A 29 -10.86 2.65 -18.38
N VAL A 30 -11.33 1.46 -17.99
CA VAL A 30 -12.28 0.66 -18.78
C VAL A 30 -13.59 1.41 -19.01
N GLN A 31 -14.17 2.02 -17.97
CA GLN A 31 -15.39 2.83 -18.09
C GLN A 31 -15.23 4.00 -19.07
N ARG A 32 -13.99 4.46 -19.28
CA ARG A 32 -13.64 5.50 -20.26
C ARG A 32 -13.32 4.95 -21.66
N GLY A 33 -13.51 3.65 -21.89
CA GLY A 33 -13.33 3.01 -23.19
C GLY A 33 -11.89 2.56 -23.48
N HIS A 34 -11.05 2.44 -22.45
CA HIS A 34 -9.72 1.85 -22.60
C HIS A 34 -9.73 0.34 -22.37
N LYS A 35 -8.73 -0.34 -22.94
CA LYS A 35 -8.49 -1.75 -22.65
C LYS A 35 -7.52 -1.85 -21.47
N CYS A 36 -7.86 -2.62 -20.46
CA CYS A 36 -7.05 -2.76 -19.26
C CYS A 36 -6.79 -4.23 -18.97
N ILE A 37 -5.50 -4.56 -18.80
CA ILE A 37 -5.01 -5.88 -18.47
C ILE A 37 -4.25 -5.81 -17.16
N VAL A 38 -4.45 -6.80 -16.28
CA VAL A 38 -3.76 -6.92 -15.00
C VAL A 38 -3.01 -8.25 -14.94
N LEU A 39 -1.73 -8.19 -14.56
CA LEU A 39 -0.90 -9.35 -14.24
C LEU A 39 -0.50 -9.31 -12.77
N TYR A 40 -0.78 -10.38 -12.03
CA TYR A 40 -0.27 -10.54 -10.67
C TYR A 40 0.11 -12.00 -10.38
N PRO A 41 1.12 -12.25 -9.54
CA PRO A 41 1.45 -13.59 -9.11
C PRO A 41 0.40 -14.08 -8.09
N LEU A 42 -0.05 -15.33 -8.24
CA LEU A 42 -0.74 -16.02 -7.16
C LEU A 42 0.26 -16.23 -6.03
N GLU A 43 -0.09 -15.85 -4.80
CA GLU A 43 0.77 -16.13 -3.65
C GLU A 43 1.01 -17.64 -3.52
N GLU A 44 2.20 -18.11 -3.90
CA GLU A 44 2.72 -19.43 -3.53
C GLU A 44 3.20 -19.44 -2.07
N ASN A 45 2.40 -18.94 -1.13
CA ASN A 45 2.72 -19.07 0.28
C ASN A 45 1.93 -20.24 0.88
N ARG A 46 2.59 -21.40 0.89
CA ARG A 46 2.38 -22.59 1.75
C ARG A 46 1.37 -23.67 1.33
N GLU A 47 0.47 -23.42 0.38
CA GLU A 47 -0.51 -24.43 -0.04
C GLU A 47 -0.41 -24.67 -1.55
N LYS A 48 -0.23 -25.92 -1.99
CA LYS A 48 -0.08 -26.33 -3.40
C LYS A 48 -1.31 -26.05 -4.30
N ASN A 49 -2.24 -25.19 -3.86
CA ASN A 49 -3.61 -25.07 -4.37
C ASN A 49 -4.03 -23.62 -4.65
N GLY A 50 -3.10 -22.67 -4.84
CA GLY A 50 -3.41 -21.24 -5.06
C GLY A 50 -4.40 -20.99 -6.21
N LYS A 51 -4.21 -21.71 -7.34
CA LYS A 51 -5.14 -21.68 -8.49
C LYS A 51 -6.53 -22.21 -8.13
N GLU A 52 -6.62 -23.37 -7.47
CA GLU A 52 -7.90 -23.96 -7.08
C GLU A 52 -8.67 -23.07 -6.11
N LYS A 53 -7.95 -22.44 -5.17
CA LYS A 53 -8.51 -21.47 -4.23
C LYS A 53 -9.09 -20.26 -4.97
N LEU A 54 -8.35 -19.70 -5.92
CA LEU A 54 -8.84 -18.60 -6.76
C LEU A 54 -10.10 -19.03 -7.53
N LEU A 55 -10.08 -20.19 -8.20
CA LEU A 55 -11.24 -20.67 -8.97
C LEU A 55 -12.50 -20.82 -8.10
N LYS A 56 -12.38 -21.40 -6.90
CA LYS A 56 -13.49 -21.47 -5.93
C LYS A 56 -13.98 -20.09 -5.52
N GLN A 57 -13.07 -19.14 -5.32
CA GLN A 57 -13.43 -17.78 -4.92
C GLN A 57 -14.11 -16.99 -6.05
N LEU A 58 -13.71 -17.22 -7.31
CA LEU A 58 -14.35 -16.66 -8.50
C LEU A 58 -15.75 -17.25 -8.69
N GLU A 59 -15.90 -18.57 -8.54
CA GLU A 59 -17.20 -19.27 -8.60
C GLU A 59 -18.17 -18.76 -7.53
N GLN A 60 -17.71 -18.67 -6.27
CA GLN A 60 -18.51 -18.12 -5.17
C GLN A 60 -19.00 -16.69 -5.40
N ARG A 61 -18.27 -15.91 -6.20
CA ARG A 61 -18.58 -14.52 -6.54
C ARG A 61 -19.25 -14.38 -7.91
N GLN A 62 -19.51 -15.49 -8.58
CA GLN A 62 -20.08 -15.53 -9.94
C GLN A 62 -19.25 -14.71 -10.94
N ILE A 63 -17.93 -14.69 -10.79
CA ILE A 63 -17.01 -14.00 -11.69
C ILE A 63 -16.65 -14.94 -12.84
N GLN A 64 -16.74 -14.42 -14.07
CA GLN A 64 -16.49 -15.20 -15.27
C GLN A 64 -15.00 -15.54 -15.42
N VAL A 65 -14.70 -16.84 -15.42
CA VAL A 65 -13.40 -17.37 -15.86
C VAL A 65 -13.39 -17.44 -17.38
N VAL A 66 -12.36 -16.86 -18.00
CA VAL A 66 -12.17 -16.87 -19.45
C VAL A 66 -11.37 -18.10 -19.88
N ASP A 67 -10.24 -18.33 -19.21
CA ASP A 67 -9.41 -19.52 -19.42
C ASP A 67 -8.74 -19.94 -18.11
N ALA A 68 -8.71 -21.25 -17.88
CA ALA A 68 -7.96 -21.87 -16.78
C ALA A 68 -7.30 -23.18 -17.23
N THR A 69 -7.10 -23.37 -18.54
CA THR A 69 -6.50 -24.59 -19.11
C THR A 69 -5.01 -24.69 -18.83
N HIS A 70 -4.28 -23.56 -18.82
CA HIS A 70 -2.86 -23.54 -18.48
C HIS A 70 -2.66 -23.90 -16.99
N PRO A 71 -1.77 -24.85 -16.63
CA PRO A 71 -1.63 -25.33 -15.25
C PRO A 71 -1.37 -24.21 -14.24
N ASP A 72 -0.56 -23.24 -14.63
CA ASP A 72 -0.05 -22.20 -13.74
C ASP A 72 -0.74 -20.83 -13.91
N MET A 73 -1.86 -20.76 -14.63
CA MET A 73 -2.51 -19.48 -14.92
C MET A 73 -4.04 -19.58 -14.85
N VAL A 74 -4.67 -18.49 -14.42
CA VAL A 74 -6.10 -18.26 -14.51
C VAL A 74 -6.32 -16.89 -15.15
N HIS A 75 -7.05 -16.85 -16.26
CA HIS A 75 -7.56 -15.65 -16.90
C HIS A 75 -9.05 -15.52 -16.57
N TYR A 76 -9.43 -14.39 -16.00
CA TYR A 76 -10.82 -14.06 -15.67
C TYR A 76 -11.11 -12.60 -15.99
N HIS A 77 -12.40 -12.28 -16.07
CA HIS A 77 -12.88 -10.94 -16.38
C HIS A 77 -13.54 -10.33 -15.16
N MET A 78 -13.09 -9.13 -14.75
CA MET A 78 -13.62 -8.43 -13.59
C MET A 78 -13.93 -6.98 -13.95
N ASN A 79 -15.21 -6.61 -13.95
CA ASN A 79 -15.67 -5.25 -14.25
C ASN A 79 -15.07 -4.65 -15.54
N GLY A 80 -14.92 -5.45 -16.60
CA GLY A 80 -14.37 -5.00 -17.88
C GLY A 80 -12.85 -5.13 -18.01
N VAL A 81 -12.15 -5.52 -16.93
CA VAL A 81 -10.69 -5.71 -16.90
C VAL A 81 -10.34 -7.17 -17.16
N ASP A 82 -9.38 -7.40 -18.06
CA ASP A 82 -8.77 -8.71 -18.31
C ASP A 82 -7.71 -9.00 -17.25
N VAL A 83 -7.90 -10.04 -16.43
CA VAL A 83 -7.02 -10.33 -15.30
C VAL A 83 -6.37 -11.69 -15.46
N TYR A 84 -5.04 -11.74 -15.46
CA TYR A 84 -4.26 -12.97 -15.46
C TYR A 84 -3.52 -13.13 -14.12
N ALA A 85 -3.96 -14.13 -13.36
CA ALA A 85 -3.31 -14.55 -12.14
C ALA A 85 -2.38 -15.74 -12.43
N SER A 86 -1.10 -15.63 -12.11
CA SER A 86 -0.09 -16.63 -12.45
C SER A 86 0.51 -17.26 -11.19
N GLY A 87 0.35 -18.58 -11.03
CA GLY A 87 1.11 -19.40 -10.09
C GLY A 87 2.41 -19.97 -10.68
N GLY A 88 2.80 -19.53 -11.88
CA GLY A 88 3.97 -20.07 -12.57
C GLY A 88 5.29 -19.53 -12.03
N SER A 89 6.39 -20.18 -12.42
CA SER A 89 7.73 -19.72 -12.05
C SER A 89 7.98 -18.25 -12.43
N LEU A 90 8.93 -17.61 -11.76
CA LEU A 90 9.37 -16.25 -12.10
C LEU A 90 9.69 -16.09 -13.60
N SER A 91 10.36 -17.07 -14.20
CA SER A 91 10.71 -17.06 -15.64
C SER A 91 9.50 -17.19 -16.57
N PHE A 92 8.42 -17.83 -16.09
CA PHE A 92 7.15 -17.87 -16.81
C PHE A 92 6.47 -16.50 -16.72
N PHE A 93 6.44 -15.88 -15.54
CA PHE A 93 5.83 -14.57 -15.34
C PHE A 93 6.50 -13.48 -16.19
N THR A 94 7.84 -13.48 -16.29
CA THR A 94 8.56 -12.52 -17.14
C THR A 94 8.24 -12.69 -18.62
N LYS A 95 8.18 -13.94 -19.11
CA LYS A 95 7.74 -14.24 -20.48
C LYS A 95 6.31 -13.78 -20.74
N LEU A 96 5.42 -13.98 -19.77
CA LEU A 96 4.03 -13.54 -19.86
C LEU A 96 3.94 -12.02 -19.98
N ILE A 97 4.73 -11.25 -19.22
CA ILE A 97 4.79 -9.79 -19.36
C ILE A 97 5.16 -9.38 -20.79
N HIS A 98 6.21 -9.97 -21.37
CA HIS A 98 6.60 -9.69 -22.76
C HIS A 98 5.51 -10.07 -23.76
N GLN A 99 4.91 -11.26 -23.60
CA GLN A 99 3.87 -11.74 -24.48
C GLN A 99 2.66 -10.80 -24.45
N VAL A 100 2.13 -10.50 -23.27
CA VAL A 100 0.96 -9.63 -23.08
C VAL A 100 1.24 -8.22 -23.61
N THR A 101 2.43 -7.68 -23.31
CA THR A 101 2.83 -6.34 -23.79
C THR A 101 2.75 -6.25 -25.33
N LYS A 102 3.26 -7.28 -26.01
CA LYS A 102 3.29 -7.34 -27.49
C LYS A 102 1.94 -7.69 -28.10
N GLU A 103 1.29 -8.76 -27.61
CA GLU A 103 0.04 -9.30 -28.16
C GLU A 103 -1.09 -8.27 -28.10
N PHE A 104 -1.15 -7.50 -27.00
CA PHE A 104 -2.19 -6.51 -26.79
C PHE A 104 -1.79 -5.09 -27.21
N ASN A 105 -0.62 -4.90 -27.82
CA ASN A 105 -0.09 -3.58 -28.22
C ASN A 105 -0.25 -2.56 -27.08
N ILE A 106 0.39 -2.82 -25.94
CA ILE A 106 0.24 -2.00 -24.73
C ILE A 106 0.87 -0.61 -24.93
N ASP A 107 0.07 0.44 -24.72
CA ASP A 107 0.50 1.83 -24.82
C ASP A 107 1.30 2.28 -23.59
N TRP A 108 0.89 1.81 -22.41
CA TRP A 108 1.51 2.12 -21.11
C TRP A 108 1.50 0.90 -20.19
N THR A 109 2.67 0.58 -19.65
CA THR A 109 2.83 -0.44 -18.60
C THR A 109 3.00 0.25 -17.25
N ILE A 110 2.17 -0.10 -16.27
CA ILE A 110 2.19 0.44 -14.92
C ILE A 110 2.69 -0.67 -14.00
N VAL A 111 3.76 -0.43 -13.26
CA VAL A 111 4.27 -1.35 -12.24
C VAL A 111 4.07 -0.71 -10.87
N THR A 112 3.62 -1.48 -9.89
CA THR A 112 3.35 -0.96 -8.54
C THR A 112 3.75 -1.94 -7.46
N GLU A 113 4.22 -1.42 -6.33
CA GLU A 113 4.60 -2.17 -5.11
C GLU A 113 5.60 -3.33 -5.33
N ASP A 114 6.34 -3.35 -6.46
CA ASP A 114 7.35 -4.36 -6.75
C ASP A 114 8.57 -4.21 -5.84
N ARG A 115 8.62 -5.01 -4.76
CA ARG A 115 9.76 -5.05 -3.83
C ARG A 115 11.01 -5.69 -4.45
N SER A 116 10.84 -6.55 -5.45
CA SER A 116 11.95 -7.24 -6.09
C SER A 116 12.70 -6.33 -7.07
N PHE A 117 11.99 -5.38 -7.67
CA PHE A 117 12.38 -4.56 -8.83
C PHE A 117 12.55 -5.33 -10.14
N LEU A 118 12.33 -6.65 -10.12
CA LEU A 118 12.39 -7.45 -11.34
C LEU A 118 11.28 -7.08 -12.32
N TRP A 119 10.07 -6.81 -11.83
CA TRP A 119 8.96 -6.46 -12.72
C TRP A 119 9.13 -5.06 -13.28
N VAL A 120 9.76 -4.16 -12.54
CA VAL A 120 10.18 -2.84 -13.05
C VAL A 120 11.16 -3.02 -14.22
N GLU A 121 12.19 -3.84 -14.05
CA GLU A 121 13.18 -4.13 -15.10
C GLU A 121 12.51 -4.77 -16.33
N VAL A 122 11.72 -5.83 -16.14
CA VAL A 122 11.06 -6.56 -17.22
C VAL A 122 10.02 -5.69 -17.92
N ALA A 123 9.28 -4.84 -17.20
CA ALA A 123 8.36 -3.89 -17.81
C ALA A 123 9.10 -2.86 -18.66
N HIS A 124 10.28 -2.39 -18.21
CA HIS A 124 11.13 -1.50 -19.00
C HIS A 124 11.57 -2.15 -20.30
N GLU A 125 12.03 -3.40 -20.23
CA GLU A 125 12.51 -4.17 -21.38
C GLU A 125 11.37 -4.50 -22.36
N ALA A 126 10.19 -4.86 -21.83
CA ALA A 126 9.03 -5.20 -22.62
C ALA A 126 8.37 -3.98 -23.29
N ASN A 127 8.39 -2.82 -22.62
CA ASN A 127 7.78 -1.59 -23.12
C ASN A 127 8.72 -0.36 -22.96
N PRO A 128 9.82 -0.28 -23.72
CA PRO A 128 10.84 0.75 -23.55
C PRO A 128 10.28 2.17 -23.67
N GLY A 129 10.60 3.02 -22.69
CA GLY A 129 10.14 4.41 -22.63
C GLY A 129 8.65 4.57 -22.28
N ARG A 130 7.93 3.47 -22.03
CA ARG A 130 6.48 3.42 -21.76
C ARG A 130 6.11 2.65 -20.49
N ALA A 131 7.10 2.29 -19.68
CA ALA A 131 6.89 1.72 -18.34
C ALA A 131 6.89 2.84 -17.29
N ILE A 132 5.91 2.83 -16.39
CA ILE A 132 5.70 3.81 -15.33
C ILE A 132 5.71 3.06 -14.00
N PHE A 133 6.36 3.65 -12.98
CA PHE A 133 6.24 3.15 -11.62
C PHE A 133 5.19 3.93 -10.85
N LEU A 134 4.22 3.25 -10.26
CA LEU A 134 3.20 3.81 -9.38
C LEU A 134 3.53 3.46 -7.92
N SER A 135 3.95 4.48 -7.16
CA SER A 135 4.33 4.33 -5.75
C SER A 135 3.15 4.63 -4.83
N HIS A 136 2.71 3.61 -4.09
CA HIS A 136 1.77 3.76 -2.97
C HIS A 136 2.47 3.92 -1.63
N SER A 137 3.80 3.71 -1.58
CA SER A 137 4.59 3.71 -0.36
C SER A 137 6.04 4.07 -0.64
N GLN A 138 6.61 4.90 0.23
CA GLN A 138 8.05 5.14 0.26
C GLN A 138 8.83 3.87 0.64
N ALA A 139 8.19 2.92 1.34
CA ALA A 139 8.80 1.67 1.74
C ALA A 139 9.25 0.80 0.56
N THR A 140 8.56 0.91 -0.58
CA THR A 140 8.83 0.14 -1.80
C THR A 140 9.74 0.90 -2.77
N LEU A 141 10.06 2.17 -2.52
CA LEU A 141 11.09 2.89 -3.25
C LEU A 141 12.48 2.38 -2.83
N PRO A 142 13.49 2.36 -3.73
CA PRO A 142 14.78 1.76 -3.45
C PRO A 142 15.80 2.76 -2.87
N PHE A 143 15.32 3.79 -2.17
CA PHE A 143 16.14 4.89 -1.67
C PHE A 143 15.48 5.58 -0.47
N GLY A 144 16.29 6.32 0.28
CA GLY A 144 15.88 7.16 1.40
C GLY A 144 15.68 6.40 2.71
N PRO A 145 15.51 7.12 3.83
CA PRO A 145 15.57 6.55 5.17
C PRO A 145 14.38 5.66 5.53
N GLU A 146 13.29 5.73 4.77
CA GLU A 146 12.05 5.00 5.02
C GLU A 146 11.84 3.84 4.02
N CYS A 147 12.84 3.51 3.20
CA CYS A 147 12.75 2.35 2.32
C CYS A 147 13.03 1.02 3.04
N PHE A 148 12.52 -0.09 2.50
CA PHE A 148 12.92 -1.42 2.97
C PHE A 148 14.32 -1.83 2.49
N VAL A 149 14.70 -1.39 1.29
CA VAL A 149 15.97 -1.77 0.65
C VAL A 149 16.52 -0.55 -0.08
N ASP A 150 17.63 0.01 0.43
CA ASP A 150 18.38 1.04 -0.27
C ASP A 150 19.29 0.40 -1.32
N ASP A 151 19.05 0.70 -2.59
CA ASP A 151 19.76 0.12 -3.73
C ASP A 151 19.91 1.14 -4.87
N PRO A 152 21.12 1.71 -5.05
CA PRO A 152 21.42 2.65 -6.13
C PRO A 152 21.24 2.09 -7.54
N THR A 153 21.32 0.76 -7.72
CA THR A 153 21.08 0.14 -9.03
C THR A 153 19.60 0.17 -9.38
N LYS A 154 18.74 -0.20 -8.44
CA LYS A 154 17.28 -0.10 -8.61
C LYS A 154 16.81 1.35 -8.76
N THR A 155 17.45 2.28 -8.05
CA THR A 155 17.22 3.72 -8.23
C THR A 155 17.48 4.16 -9.66
N ARG A 156 18.59 3.70 -10.28
CA ARG A 156 18.89 3.99 -11.69
C ARG A 156 17.86 3.37 -12.63
N THR A 157 17.35 2.18 -12.34
CA THR A 157 16.25 1.57 -13.12
C THR A 157 14.99 2.43 -13.08
N LEU A 158 14.60 2.95 -11.90
CA LEU A 158 13.46 3.88 -11.81
C LEU A 158 13.71 5.17 -12.59
N GLN A 159 14.93 5.69 -12.58
CA GLN A 159 15.31 6.87 -13.38
C GLN A 159 15.21 6.63 -14.89
N GLN A 160 15.06 5.38 -15.36
CA GLN A 160 14.84 5.06 -16.77
C GLN A 160 13.36 4.86 -17.12
N MET A 161 12.48 4.78 -16.12
CA MET A 161 11.03 4.73 -16.34
C MET A 161 10.54 5.99 -17.04
N ALA A 162 9.42 5.85 -17.76
CA ALA A 162 8.75 6.95 -18.44
C ALA A 162 8.36 8.07 -17.46
N ASP A 163 7.82 7.67 -16.31
CA ASP A 163 7.55 8.56 -15.18
C ASP A 163 7.43 7.75 -13.88
N LEU A 164 7.43 8.47 -12.76
CA LEU A 164 7.04 8.01 -11.43
C LEU A 164 5.71 8.70 -11.05
N ILE A 165 4.68 7.92 -10.75
CA ILE A 165 3.44 8.43 -10.18
C ILE A 165 3.48 8.25 -8.66
N CYS A 166 3.25 9.34 -7.93
CA CYS A 166 3.13 9.38 -6.48
C CYS A 166 1.68 9.61 -6.07
N VAL A 167 1.21 8.92 -5.03
CA VAL A 167 -0.15 9.15 -4.47
C VAL A 167 -0.25 10.43 -3.62
N SER A 168 0.87 11.12 -3.40
CA SER A 168 0.94 12.30 -2.56
C SER A 168 2.12 13.23 -2.82
N GLU A 169 1.98 14.46 -2.35
CA GLU A 169 3.05 15.46 -2.37
C GLU A 169 4.17 15.06 -1.39
N TYR A 170 3.84 14.38 -0.29
CA TYR A 170 4.82 13.75 0.60
C TYR A 170 5.70 12.76 -0.17
N LEU A 171 5.10 11.83 -0.92
CA LEU A 171 5.88 10.88 -1.73
C LEU A 171 6.63 11.56 -2.87
N GLN A 172 6.06 12.59 -3.49
CA GLN A 172 6.76 13.38 -4.51
C GLN A 172 8.00 14.06 -3.92
N ARG A 173 7.87 14.71 -2.76
CA ARG A 173 9.01 15.31 -2.05
C ARG A 173 10.04 14.26 -1.65
N TYR A 174 9.60 13.11 -1.13
CA TYR A 174 10.48 12.00 -0.79
C TYR A 174 11.26 11.49 -2.01
N ALA A 175 10.58 11.28 -3.14
CA ALA A 175 11.19 10.87 -4.40
C ALA A 175 12.22 11.89 -4.91
N LYS A 176 11.91 13.18 -4.78
CA LYS A 176 12.81 14.26 -5.18
C LYS A 176 14.03 14.36 -4.28
N GLU A 177 13.84 14.33 -2.97
CA GLU A 177 14.89 14.50 -1.97
C GLU A 177 15.88 13.32 -1.96
N TRP A 178 15.36 12.09 -1.98
CA TRP A 178 16.18 10.90 -1.76
C TRP A 178 16.53 10.14 -3.03
N GLY A 179 15.68 10.22 -4.07
CA GLY A 179 15.90 9.54 -5.35
C GLY A 179 16.39 10.45 -6.47
N ASN A 180 16.37 11.78 -6.26
CA ASN A 180 16.52 12.80 -7.30
C ASN A 180 15.63 12.50 -8.54
N LEU A 181 14.40 12.07 -8.28
CA LEU A 181 13.41 11.72 -9.29
C LEU A 181 12.34 12.82 -9.33
N ASP A 182 12.09 13.34 -10.52
CA ASP A 182 10.85 14.06 -10.77
C ASP A 182 9.69 13.04 -10.83
N SER A 183 8.51 13.47 -10.39
CA SER A 183 7.33 12.61 -10.35
C SER A 183 6.05 13.41 -10.46
N THR A 184 4.99 12.73 -10.89
CA THR A 184 3.65 13.27 -11.01
C THR A 184 2.78 12.83 -9.83
N VAL A 185 2.07 13.77 -9.20
CA VAL A 185 1.10 13.44 -8.14
C VAL A 185 -0.28 13.20 -8.74
N LEU A 186 -0.84 12.01 -8.53
CA LEU A 186 -2.22 11.69 -8.90
C LEU A 186 -2.97 11.09 -7.70
N ARG A 187 -4.13 11.68 -7.37
CA ARG A 187 -4.97 11.25 -6.26
C ARG A 187 -6.05 10.28 -6.74
N PHE A 188 -6.20 9.17 -6.04
CA PHE A 188 -7.12 8.11 -6.43
C PHE A 188 -8.55 8.37 -5.93
N PRO A 189 -9.59 8.23 -6.77
CA PRO A 189 -11.00 8.37 -6.39
C PRO A 189 -11.54 7.11 -5.68
N SER A 190 -10.79 6.57 -4.72
CA SER A 190 -11.08 5.26 -4.09
C SER A 190 -12.00 5.35 -2.86
N TYR A 191 -13.04 6.21 -2.91
CA TYR A 191 -13.96 6.47 -1.78
C TYR A 191 -15.36 5.86 -1.95
N GLY A 192 -15.65 5.31 -3.12
CA GLY A 192 -16.98 4.85 -3.52
C GLY A 192 -17.77 5.93 -4.25
N GLU A 193 -19.00 5.59 -4.64
CA GLU A 193 -19.91 6.54 -5.29
C GLU A 193 -20.83 7.20 -4.27
N GLY A 194 -21.09 8.50 -4.47
CA GLY A 194 -22.02 9.26 -3.64
C GLY A 194 -23.49 8.96 -3.96
N PRO A 195 -24.44 9.51 -3.19
CA PRO A 195 -24.23 10.43 -2.07
C PRO A 195 -23.63 9.73 -0.84
N PHE A 196 -22.73 10.43 -0.14
CA PHE A 196 -22.10 9.91 1.08
C PHE A 196 -22.97 10.24 2.32
N PRO A 197 -23.26 9.26 3.18
CA PRO A 197 -24.07 9.52 4.37
C PRO A 197 -23.29 10.36 5.38
N PHE A 198 -23.99 11.27 6.08
CA PHE A 198 -23.44 11.94 7.25
C PHE A 198 -23.64 11.02 8.47
N LEU A 199 -22.54 10.42 8.94
CA LEU A 199 -22.53 9.42 10.02
C LEU A 199 -22.09 9.99 11.37
N ALA A 200 -21.67 11.26 11.43
CA ALA A 200 -21.25 11.89 12.67
C ALA A 200 -22.38 11.85 13.70
N ASN A 201 -22.06 11.37 14.90
CA ASN A 201 -23.02 11.27 15.99
C ASN A 201 -22.31 11.54 17.32
N PHE A 202 -22.66 12.63 17.98
CA PHE A 202 -22.06 12.98 19.26
C PHE A 202 -22.48 12.03 20.38
N ASP A 203 -23.67 11.43 20.33
CA ASP A 203 -24.23 10.63 21.43
C ASP A 203 -23.87 9.14 21.34
N GLN A 204 -23.40 8.68 20.17
CA GLN A 204 -23.19 7.26 19.90
C GLN A 204 -21.85 7.00 19.21
N GLY A 205 -21.43 5.74 19.25
CA GLY A 205 -20.18 5.28 18.62
C GLY A 205 -18.98 5.30 19.57
N ALA A 206 -17.85 4.84 19.06
CA ALA A 206 -16.61 4.67 19.80
C ALA A 206 -15.45 5.47 19.20
N VAL A 207 -14.46 5.79 20.02
CA VAL A 207 -13.17 6.29 19.57
C VAL A 207 -12.44 5.13 18.90
N THR A 208 -12.25 5.22 17.59
CA THR A 208 -11.91 4.04 16.78
C THR A 208 -10.54 4.16 16.15
N MET A 209 -9.79 3.06 16.11
CA MET A 209 -8.58 2.92 15.31
C MET A 209 -8.74 1.77 14.30
N ILE A 210 -8.48 2.07 13.02
CA ILE A 210 -8.47 1.05 11.95
C ILE A 210 -7.05 0.52 11.78
N ASN A 211 -6.94 -0.81 11.66
CA ASN A 211 -5.70 -1.55 11.48
C ASN A 211 -4.66 -1.32 12.59
N PRO A 212 -5.01 -1.48 13.88
CA PRO A 212 -4.08 -1.24 14.98
C PRO A 212 -2.85 -2.13 14.87
N SER A 213 -1.68 -1.50 14.85
CA SER A 213 -0.36 -2.13 14.90
C SER A 213 0.68 -1.11 15.36
N MET A 214 1.89 -1.59 15.67
CA MET A 214 2.99 -0.73 16.14
C MET A 214 3.31 0.43 15.17
N LEU A 215 3.35 0.18 13.86
CA LEU A 215 3.59 1.22 12.84
C LEU A 215 2.43 2.22 12.75
N LYS A 216 1.20 1.74 12.95
CA LYS A 216 -0.02 2.56 12.90
C LYS A 216 -0.27 3.32 14.21
N GLY A 217 0.57 3.13 15.23
CA GLY A 217 0.47 3.85 16.50
C GLY A 217 -0.49 3.25 17.51
N SER A 218 -0.65 1.93 17.52
CA SER A 218 -1.43 1.25 18.56
C SER A 218 -0.98 1.58 20.00
N PRO A 219 0.29 1.90 20.31
CA PRO A 219 0.65 2.32 21.68
C PRO A 219 -0.08 3.58 22.15
N ILE A 220 -0.28 4.58 21.28
CA ILE A 220 -1.04 5.79 21.62
C ILE A 220 -2.51 5.43 21.88
N PHE A 221 -3.10 4.59 21.03
CA PHE A 221 -4.49 4.13 21.19
C PHE A 221 -4.68 3.36 22.51
N ILE A 222 -3.78 2.43 22.82
CA ILE A 222 -3.81 1.63 24.05
C ILE A 222 -3.70 2.52 25.28
N GLU A 223 -2.77 3.46 25.28
CA GLU A 223 -2.56 4.36 26.42
C GLU A 223 -3.76 5.31 26.62
N LEU A 224 -4.36 5.82 25.54
CA LEU A 224 -5.62 6.58 25.63
C LEU A 224 -6.74 5.76 26.26
N ALA A 225 -6.93 4.50 25.81
CA ALA A 225 -7.95 3.62 26.37
C ALA A 225 -7.72 3.35 27.87
N GLN A 226 -6.48 3.23 28.31
CA GLN A 226 -6.12 3.06 29.72
C GLN A 226 -6.36 4.33 30.56
N ARG A 227 -6.05 5.51 30.02
CA ARG A 227 -6.24 6.81 30.70
C ARG A 227 -7.69 7.29 30.72
N MET A 228 -8.54 6.75 29.86
CA MET A 228 -9.94 7.16 29.66
C MET A 228 -10.89 5.96 29.81
N PRO A 229 -10.95 5.29 30.98
CA PRO A 229 -11.79 4.11 31.20
C PRO A 229 -13.29 4.37 31.04
N GLU A 230 -13.72 5.62 31.15
CA GLU A 230 -15.10 6.08 30.92
C GLU A 230 -15.50 6.13 29.44
N VAL A 231 -14.52 6.12 28.52
CA VAL A 231 -14.74 6.26 27.08
C VAL A 231 -14.71 4.90 26.40
N GLN A 232 -15.65 4.68 25.48
CA GLN A 232 -15.70 3.49 24.63
C GLN A 232 -14.73 3.64 23.46
N PHE A 233 -13.84 2.67 23.32
CA PHE A 233 -12.89 2.56 22.22
C PHE A 233 -13.23 1.36 21.33
N ALA A 234 -12.85 1.44 20.06
CA ALA A 234 -13.00 0.32 19.14
C ALA A 234 -11.76 0.12 18.26
N ALA A 235 -11.45 -1.14 17.98
CA ALA A 235 -10.40 -1.55 17.08
C ALA A 235 -11.01 -2.22 15.84
N VAL A 236 -10.48 -1.92 14.65
CA VAL A 236 -10.83 -2.61 13.39
C VAL A 236 -9.60 -3.34 12.87
N PRO A 237 -9.34 -4.60 13.30
CA PRO A 237 -8.18 -5.36 12.83
C PRO A 237 -8.24 -5.61 11.33
N THR A 238 -7.13 -5.39 10.64
CA THR A 238 -6.98 -5.79 9.23
C THR A 238 -5.63 -6.48 9.02
N TRP A 239 -4.97 -6.27 7.89
CA TRP A 239 -3.77 -7.00 7.47
C TRP A 239 -2.53 -6.79 8.34
N SER A 240 -2.42 -5.67 9.09
CA SER A 240 -1.22 -5.40 9.91
C SER A 240 -1.37 -5.76 11.39
N THR A 241 -2.59 -6.02 11.85
CA THR A 241 -2.87 -6.37 13.25
C THR A 241 -2.48 -7.81 13.52
N THR A 242 -1.44 -8.03 14.34
CA THR A 242 -0.98 -9.37 14.69
C THR A 242 -1.84 -10.00 15.79
N GLY A 243 -1.70 -11.31 16.01
CA GLY A 243 -2.34 -11.98 17.15
C GLY A 243 -1.91 -11.42 18.51
N LYS A 244 -0.67 -10.88 18.61
CA LYS A 244 -0.20 -10.20 19.82
C LYS A 244 -0.90 -8.87 20.03
N ASP A 245 -1.03 -8.07 18.97
CA ASP A 245 -1.76 -6.80 19.02
C ASP A 245 -3.22 -7.05 19.45
N ARG A 246 -3.85 -8.08 18.89
CA ARG A 246 -5.21 -8.48 19.24
C ARG A 246 -5.35 -8.84 20.71
N ALA A 247 -4.47 -9.68 21.25
CA ALA A 247 -4.51 -10.09 22.66
C ALA A 247 -4.35 -8.91 23.63
N ILE A 248 -3.49 -7.93 23.30
CA ILE A 248 -3.32 -6.72 24.11
C ILE A 248 -4.61 -5.89 24.11
N LEU A 249 -5.22 -5.70 22.95
CA LEU A 249 -6.47 -4.94 22.82
C LEU A 249 -7.65 -5.63 23.51
N GLU A 250 -7.74 -6.96 23.46
CA GLU A 250 -8.76 -7.75 24.17
C GLU A 250 -8.67 -7.65 25.69
N ALA A 251 -7.49 -7.34 26.23
CA ALA A 251 -7.30 -7.17 27.67
C ALA A 251 -7.82 -5.82 28.20
N LEU A 252 -8.17 -4.87 27.32
CA LEU A 252 -8.68 -3.56 27.70
C LEU A 252 -10.21 -3.61 27.82
N PRO A 253 -10.80 -3.33 29.01
CA PRO A 253 -12.23 -3.55 29.26
C PRO A 253 -13.15 -2.60 28.49
N ASN A 254 -12.62 -1.49 27.98
CA ASN A 254 -13.33 -0.48 27.22
C ASN A 254 -13.00 -0.50 25.72
N VAL A 255 -12.36 -1.56 25.21
CA VAL A 255 -12.06 -1.74 23.78
C VAL A 255 -12.90 -2.87 23.20
N GLN A 256 -13.70 -2.54 22.18
CA GLN A 256 -14.45 -3.53 21.39
C GLN A 256 -13.84 -3.73 19.99
N PHE A 257 -14.20 -4.82 19.33
CA PHE A 257 -13.78 -5.10 17.96
C PHE A 257 -14.91 -4.88 16.96
N ILE A 258 -14.63 -4.09 15.92
CA ILE A 258 -15.51 -3.95 14.75
C ILE A 258 -14.93 -4.84 13.65
N GLN A 259 -15.80 -5.60 12.97
CA GLN A 259 -15.38 -6.43 11.85
C GLN A 259 -15.04 -5.56 10.63
N PRO A 260 -13.94 -5.81 9.93
CA PRO A 260 -13.65 -5.12 8.69
C PRO A 260 -14.70 -5.46 7.63
N SER A 261 -15.07 -4.47 6.83
CA SER A 261 -16.07 -4.61 5.77
C SER A 261 -15.55 -4.00 4.46
N PRO A 262 -15.88 -4.59 3.29
CA PRO A 262 -15.64 -3.95 2.00
C PRO A 262 -16.47 -2.66 1.82
N ASP A 263 -17.62 -2.57 2.48
CA ASP A 263 -18.37 -1.31 2.61
C ASP A 263 -17.93 -0.58 3.88
N MET A 264 -17.26 0.56 3.68
CA MET A 264 -16.75 1.38 4.78
C MET A 264 -17.86 2.02 5.61
N ASN A 265 -19.09 2.17 5.09
CA ASN A 265 -20.22 2.65 5.88
C ASN A 265 -20.55 1.70 7.05
N GLU A 266 -20.40 0.40 6.84
CA GLU A 266 -20.65 -0.62 7.87
C GLU A 266 -19.67 -0.54 9.03
N VAL A 267 -18.44 -0.08 8.77
CA VAL A 267 -17.45 0.19 9.83
C VAL A 267 -17.71 1.56 10.46
N LEU A 268 -17.82 2.59 9.62
CA LEU A 268 -17.82 3.99 10.03
C LEU A 268 -19.09 4.41 10.79
N LYS A 269 -20.23 3.71 10.61
CA LYS A 269 -21.45 3.96 11.41
C LYS A 269 -21.27 3.72 12.91
N HIS A 270 -20.22 3.01 13.31
CA HIS A 270 -19.89 2.76 14.72
C HIS A 270 -18.84 3.73 15.28
N VAL A 271 -18.34 4.66 14.48
CA VAL A 271 -17.21 5.53 14.83
C VAL A 271 -17.71 6.90 15.26
N LYS A 272 -17.34 7.32 16.48
CA LYS A 272 -17.58 8.68 16.98
C LYS A 272 -16.45 9.62 16.59
N VAL A 273 -15.21 9.19 16.80
CA VAL A 273 -13.96 9.88 16.41
C VAL A 273 -13.01 8.83 15.85
N LEU A 274 -12.38 9.12 14.72
CA LEU A 274 -11.33 8.26 14.17
C LEU A 274 -9.95 8.74 14.65
N LEU A 275 -9.16 7.82 15.21
CA LEU A 275 -7.75 8.02 15.52
C LEU A 275 -6.89 7.44 14.41
N VAL A 276 -5.97 8.25 13.87
CA VAL A 276 -4.93 7.85 12.92
C VAL A 276 -3.55 8.24 13.47
N PRO A 277 -3.09 7.61 14.58
CA PRO A 277 -1.89 7.98 15.31
C PRO A 277 -0.60 7.39 14.70
N SER A 278 -0.52 7.27 13.37
CA SER A 278 0.57 6.58 12.70
C SER A 278 1.94 7.13 13.11
N LEU A 279 2.85 6.24 13.49
CA LEU A 279 4.25 6.56 13.87
C LEU A 279 5.21 6.44 12.67
N TRP A 280 4.64 6.05 11.53
CA TRP A 280 5.29 5.85 10.24
C TRP A 280 4.72 6.87 9.24
N GLY A 281 5.52 7.25 8.22
CA GLY A 281 5.04 8.10 7.14
C GLY A 281 3.94 7.42 6.32
N GLU A 282 2.67 7.70 6.62
CA GLU A 282 1.59 7.28 5.72
C GLU A 282 1.74 8.02 4.41
N SER A 283 1.63 7.33 3.28
CA SER A 283 1.79 7.99 1.98
C SER A 283 0.75 9.08 1.76
N PHE A 284 -0.53 8.80 2.07
CA PHE A 284 -1.61 9.78 2.02
C PHE A 284 -2.55 9.60 3.21
N GLY A 285 -3.07 8.39 3.41
CA GLY A 285 -4.02 8.11 4.49
C GLY A 285 -5.48 8.24 4.02
N GLN A 286 -5.87 7.43 3.03
CA GLN A 286 -7.23 7.42 2.46
C GLN A 286 -8.33 7.33 3.53
N VAL A 287 -8.09 6.60 4.63
CA VAL A 287 -9.07 6.44 5.72
C VAL A 287 -9.43 7.77 6.40
N VAL A 288 -8.53 8.76 6.41
CA VAL A 288 -8.79 10.10 6.92
C VAL A 288 -9.86 10.78 6.08
N VAL A 289 -9.66 10.82 4.75
CA VAL A 289 -10.62 11.42 3.82
C VAL A 289 -11.94 10.65 3.85
N ASP A 290 -11.91 9.32 3.91
CA ASP A 290 -13.11 8.48 3.89
C ASP A 290 -14.00 8.70 5.13
N ALA A 291 -13.39 8.88 6.31
CA ALA A 291 -14.09 9.24 7.53
C ALA A 291 -14.61 10.67 7.51
N MET A 292 -13.77 11.63 7.10
CA MET A 292 -14.16 13.04 6.96
C MET A 292 -15.34 13.20 5.99
N LEU A 293 -15.35 12.45 4.88
CA LEU A 293 -16.43 12.44 3.89
C LEU A 293 -17.80 12.03 4.47
N ARG A 294 -17.78 11.24 5.54
CA ARG A 294 -18.96 10.84 6.33
C ARG A 294 -19.19 11.71 7.56
N GLY A 295 -18.52 12.85 7.64
CA GLY A 295 -18.62 13.81 8.74
C GLY A 295 -17.91 13.37 10.02
N ILE A 296 -17.17 12.27 10.04
CA ILE A 296 -16.55 11.78 11.27
C ILE A 296 -15.30 12.63 11.56
N PRO A 297 -15.19 13.24 12.76
CA PRO A 297 -13.97 13.91 13.19
C PRO A 297 -12.77 12.96 13.24
N VAL A 298 -11.62 13.43 12.75
CA VAL A 298 -10.38 12.66 12.70
C VAL A 298 -9.27 13.36 13.47
N LEU A 299 -8.63 12.63 14.39
CA LEU A 299 -7.34 13.01 14.99
C LEU A 299 -6.23 12.23 14.29
N ALA A 300 -5.33 12.91 13.61
CA ALA A 300 -4.27 12.28 12.83
C ALA A 300 -2.89 12.76 13.27
N SER A 301 -1.86 11.93 13.11
CA SER A 301 -0.50 12.37 13.36
C SER A 301 0.00 13.35 12.30
N ASP A 302 0.86 14.29 12.69
CA ASP A 302 1.49 15.27 11.80
C ASP A 302 2.73 14.69 11.09
N VAL A 303 2.53 13.59 10.34
CA VAL A 303 3.62 12.86 9.68
C VAL A 303 3.21 12.35 8.30
N GLY A 304 4.20 12.20 7.42
CA GLY A 304 3.97 11.70 6.06
C GLY A 304 3.00 12.59 5.28
N GLY A 305 2.05 11.95 4.59
CA GLY A 305 0.95 12.57 3.85
C GLY A 305 -0.33 12.75 4.65
N LEU A 306 -0.38 12.43 5.95
CA LEU A 306 -1.57 12.70 6.79
C LEU A 306 -1.94 14.19 6.85
N PRO A 307 -0.98 15.14 6.91
CA PRO A 307 -1.30 16.56 6.80
C PRO A 307 -2.06 16.92 5.51
N GLU A 308 -1.69 16.28 4.40
CA GLU A 308 -2.39 16.46 3.12
C GLU A 308 -3.80 15.85 3.18
N ALA A 309 -3.95 14.65 3.73
CA ALA A 309 -5.25 13.98 3.83
C ALA A 309 -6.22 14.63 4.83
N LYS A 310 -5.72 15.46 5.75
CA LYS A 310 -6.58 16.29 6.63
C LYS A 310 -7.19 17.49 5.91
N LEU A 311 -6.78 17.79 4.67
CA LEU A 311 -7.41 18.80 3.80
C LEU A 311 -7.57 20.18 4.47
N GLY A 312 -6.60 20.56 5.31
CA GLY A 312 -6.62 21.82 6.07
C GLY A 312 -7.54 21.85 7.29
N VAL A 313 -8.25 20.75 7.59
CA VAL A 313 -9.06 20.61 8.80
C VAL A 313 -8.16 20.29 10.00
N GLU A 314 -8.44 20.90 11.14
CA GLU A 314 -7.66 20.83 12.39
C GLU A 314 -7.41 19.42 12.93
N TYR A 315 -6.57 19.35 13.97
CA TYR A 315 -6.19 18.17 14.74
C TYR A 315 -5.22 17.20 14.06
N LEU A 316 -4.18 17.80 13.48
CA LEU A 316 -2.88 17.17 13.32
C LEU A 316 -2.13 17.24 14.67
N LEU A 317 -1.69 16.09 15.16
CA LEU A 317 -1.11 15.94 16.49
C LEU A 317 0.31 15.39 16.42
N PRO A 318 1.20 15.80 17.34
CA PRO A 318 2.59 15.37 17.31
C PRO A 318 2.72 13.89 17.69
N VAL A 319 3.75 13.25 17.12
CA VAL A 319 4.21 11.91 17.48
C VAL A 319 5.73 11.87 17.39
N THR A 320 6.35 10.97 18.15
CA THR A 320 7.76 10.61 17.93
C THR A 320 7.80 9.52 16.87
N GLN A 321 8.27 9.84 15.65
CA GLN A 321 8.33 8.88 14.55
C GLN A 321 9.30 7.72 14.82
N ILE A 322 8.98 6.55 14.30
CA ILE A 322 9.90 5.41 14.27
C ILE A 322 11.06 5.74 13.34
N ARG A 323 12.30 5.62 13.85
CA ARG A 323 13.54 5.85 13.09
C ARG A 323 14.45 4.63 13.06
N GLU A 324 14.19 3.64 13.92
CA GLU A 324 15.05 2.49 14.11
C GLU A 324 14.27 1.19 13.97
N TYR A 325 14.95 0.17 13.44
CA TYR A 325 14.41 -1.18 13.26
C TYR A 325 15.39 -2.20 13.81
N SER A 326 14.88 -3.14 14.61
CA SER A 326 15.64 -4.30 15.08
C SER A 326 15.69 -5.39 14.01
N SER A 327 16.56 -6.40 14.24
CA SER A 327 17.01 -7.38 13.24
C SER A 327 15.92 -7.99 12.35
N ILE A 328 16.31 -8.27 11.10
CA ILE A 328 15.45 -8.80 10.04
C ILE A 328 14.98 -10.21 10.42
N SER A 329 13.67 -10.38 10.56
CA SER A 329 13.05 -11.70 10.61
C SER A 329 13.26 -12.42 9.26
N ALA A 330 14.06 -13.48 9.27
CA ALA A 330 14.36 -14.31 8.09
C ALA A 330 13.12 -15.00 7.46
N LYS A 331 11.94 -14.90 8.10
CA LYS A 331 10.69 -15.52 7.62
C LYS A 331 9.71 -14.52 6.99
N VAL A 332 9.91 -13.20 7.14
CA VAL A 332 8.86 -12.22 6.76
C VAL A 332 9.40 -10.99 6.01
N TYR A 333 10.71 -10.77 5.85
CA TYR A 333 11.24 -9.53 5.26
C TYR A 333 10.65 -8.25 5.90
N THR A 334 10.25 -8.32 7.17
CA THR A 334 9.75 -7.18 7.93
C THR A 334 10.74 -6.88 9.04
N ALA A 335 11.40 -5.74 8.93
CA ALA A 335 12.19 -5.19 10.02
C ALA A 335 11.22 -4.85 11.18
N ILE A 336 11.57 -5.23 12.41
CA ILE A 336 10.70 -5.00 13.57
C ILE A 336 10.98 -3.59 14.08
N PRO A 337 10.01 -2.66 14.03
CA PRO A 337 10.24 -1.28 14.44
C PRO A 337 10.60 -1.19 15.92
N VAL A 338 11.60 -0.39 16.25
CA VAL A 338 11.85 0.06 17.62
C VAL A 338 10.92 1.24 17.85
N VAL A 339 9.83 1.01 18.59
CA VAL A 339 8.83 2.05 18.81
C VAL A 339 9.31 3.00 19.91
N PRO A 340 9.49 4.29 19.61
CA PRO A 340 9.90 5.26 20.60
C PRO A 340 8.73 5.59 21.56
N THR A 341 9.07 6.04 22.76
CA THR A 341 8.09 6.56 23.72
C THR A 341 7.32 7.73 23.12
N GLN A 342 6.00 7.74 23.36
CA GLN A 342 5.09 8.77 22.87
C GLN A 342 4.63 9.67 24.01
N ASP A 343 4.44 10.95 23.72
CA ASP A 343 3.66 11.85 24.59
C ASP A 343 2.19 11.80 24.15
N VAL A 344 1.36 11.15 24.95
CA VAL A 344 -0.07 10.97 24.68
C VAL A 344 -0.91 12.18 25.16
N THR A 345 -0.31 13.12 25.89
CA THR A 345 -1.01 14.27 26.49
C THR A 345 -1.74 15.15 25.45
N PRO A 346 -1.15 15.51 24.29
CA PRO A 346 -1.84 16.29 23.27
C PRO A 346 -3.04 15.55 22.67
N TRP A 347 -2.92 14.22 22.51
CA TRP A 347 -3.98 13.34 22.02
C TRP A 347 -5.14 13.27 23.00
N GLU A 348 -4.85 13.03 24.27
CA GLU A 348 -5.84 12.97 25.34
C GLU A 348 -6.59 14.29 25.48
N THR A 349 -5.87 15.42 25.53
CA THR A 349 -6.45 16.76 25.66
C THR A 349 -7.43 17.07 24.52
N THR A 350 -7.01 16.79 23.29
CA THR A 350 -7.82 17.03 22.09
C THR A 350 -9.04 16.12 22.05
N LEU A 351 -8.85 14.83 22.36
CA LEU A 351 -9.93 13.87 22.41
C LEU A 351 -10.96 14.24 23.47
N ARG A 352 -10.53 14.62 24.68
CA ARG A 352 -11.42 15.08 25.76
C ARG A 352 -12.23 16.30 25.35
N ARG A 353 -11.64 17.27 24.64
CA ARG A 353 -12.40 18.41 24.09
C ARG A 353 -13.48 17.93 23.13
N LEU A 354 -13.15 17.09 22.15
CA LEU A 354 -14.12 16.58 21.18
C LEU A 354 -15.26 15.77 21.80
N LEU A 355 -14.98 15.02 22.88
CA LEU A 355 -15.98 14.18 23.52
C LEU A 355 -16.91 14.96 24.46
N ASN A 356 -16.50 16.14 24.94
CA ASN A 356 -17.26 16.93 25.91
C ASN A 356 -17.89 18.21 25.33
N ASP A 357 -17.47 18.65 24.15
CA ASP A 357 -17.99 19.85 23.49
C ASP A 357 -18.76 19.46 22.22
N ARG A 358 -20.09 19.41 22.33
CA ARG A 358 -20.99 19.02 21.24
C ARG A 358 -20.96 20.03 20.09
N GLU A 359 -20.89 21.31 20.40
CA GLU A 359 -20.88 22.36 19.38
C GLU A 359 -19.60 22.24 18.55
N HIS A 360 -18.45 22.13 19.22
CA HIS A 360 -17.16 21.92 18.56
C HIS A 360 -17.12 20.62 17.75
N TYR A 361 -17.67 19.52 18.27
CA TYR A 361 -17.76 18.25 17.54
C TYR A 361 -18.57 18.40 16.25
N ASN A 362 -19.76 19.01 16.34
CA ASN A 362 -20.66 19.15 15.19
C ASN A 362 -20.11 20.10 14.13
N ASP A 363 -19.49 21.21 14.54
CA ASP A 363 -18.80 22.13 13.63
C ASP A 363 -17.66 21.41 12.89
N LEU A 364 -16.79 20.70 13.62
CA LEU A 364 -15.68 19.97 13.02
C LEU A 364 -16.16 18.87 12.06
N ALA A 365 -17.24 18.16 12.41
CA ALA A 365 -17.87 17.16 11.57
C ALA A 365 -18.35 17.74 10.23
N GLN A 366 -19.03 18.89 10.27
CA GLN A 366 -19.51 19.58 9.06
C GLN A 366 -18.35 20.08 8.20
N ARG A 367 -17.35 20.73 8.80
CA ARG A 367 -16.15 21.18 8.08
C ARG A 367 -15.37 20.02 7.48
N SER A 368 -15.28 18.89 8.19
CA SER A 368 -14.65 17.67 7.70
C SER A 368 -15.32 17.17 6.42
N GLN A 369 -16.65 17.05 6.44
CA GLN A 369 -17.40 16.60 5.27
C GLN A 369 -17.28 17.59 4.12
N ALA A 370 -17.41 18.90 4.38
CA ALA A 370 -17.31 19.91 3.34
C ALA A 370 -15.93 19.89 2.64
N ALA A 371 -14.85 19.80 3.42
CA ALA A 371 -13.49 19.71 2.88
C ALA A 371 -13.29 18.43 2.05
N ALA A 372 -13.75 17.28 2.56
CA ALA A 372 -13.65 16.01 1.86
C ALA A 372 -14.49 15.98 0.58
N LEU A 373 -15.73 16.51 0.59
CA LEU A 373 -16.56 16.66 -0.60
C LEU A 373 -15.89 17.54 -1.66
N ASN A 374 -15.33 18.67 -1.25
CA ASN A 374 -14.58 19.53 -2.17
C ASN A 374 -13.37 18.79 -2.77
N PHE A 375 -12.63 18.04 -1.97
CA PHE A 375 -11.50 17.25 -2.45
C PHE A 375 -11.94 16.18 -3.46
N ILE A 376 -12.96 15.37 -3.15
CA ILE A 376 -13.37 14.28 -4.05
C ILE A 376 -13.97 14.78 -5.37
N ASN A 377 -14.55 15.99 -5.39
CA ASN A 377 -15.05 16.62 -6.62
C ASN A 377 -13.92 17.10 -7.54
N ASN A 378 -12.68 17.15 -7.04
CA ASN A 378 -11.49 17.58 -7.77
C ASN A 378 -10.51 16.42 -8.05
N ILE A 379 -10.95 15.18 -7.85
CA ILE A 379 -10.18 13.99 -8.22
C ILE A 379 -11.08 13.06 -9.04
N GLY A 380 -10.48 12.29 -9.94
CA GLY A 380 -11.24 11.42 -10.81
C GLY A 380 -10.35 10.71 -11.82
N ILE A 381 -10.92 9.72 -12.49
CA ILE A 381 -10.21 8.91 -13.48
C ILE A 381 -9.84 9.75 -14.70
N GLU A 382 -10.60 10.79 -15.02
CA GLU A 382 -10.31 11.76 -16.07
C GLU A 382 -8.96 12.45 -15.89
N HIS A 383 -8.47 12.62 -14.66
CA HIS A 383 -7.13 13.15 -14.41
C HIS A 383 -6.04 12.15 -14.80
N PHE A 384 -6.24 10.86 -14.52
CA PHE A 384 -5.34 9.80 -14.98
C PHE A 384 -5.37 9.66 -16.50
N GLU A 385 -6.56 9.63 -17.11
CA GLU A 385 -6.69 9.57 -18.57
C GLU A 385 -5.98 10.75 -19.24
N ARG A 386 -6.23 11.99 -18.80
CA ARG A 386 -5.59 13.18 -19.33
C ARG A 386 -4.07 13.12 -19.17
N TYR A 387 -3.59 12.61 -18.03
CA TYR A 387 -2.17 12.38 -17.81
C TYR A 387 -1.59 11.41 -18.85
N PHE A 388 -2.18 10.22 -19.02
CA PHE A 388 -1.67 9.22 -19.98
C PHE A 388 -1.76 9.66 -21.44
N LEU A 389 -2.76 10.47 -21.81
CA LEU A 389 -2.90 11.03 -23.15
C LEU A 389 -1.81 12.06 -23.47
N ASN A 390 -1.35 12.81 -22.46
CA ASN A 390 -0.36 13.88 -22.65
C ASN A 390 1.07 13.39 -22.40
N LEU A 391 1.25 12.29 -21.68
CA LEU A 391 2.56 11.73 -21.37
C LEU A 391 3.28 11.34 -22.66
N GLN A 392 4.55 11.73 -22.75
CA GLN A 392 5.41 11.37 -23.88
C GLN A 392 6.29 10.18 -23.51
N PRO A 393 6.51 9.22 -24.43
CA PRO A 393 7.47 8.16 -24.19
C PRO A 393 8.85 8.75 -23.91
N ARG A 394 9.50 8.25 -22.87
CA ARG A 394 10.86 8.68 -22.54
C ARG A 394 11.82 8.19 -23.61
N GLN A 395 12.71 9.06 -24.06
CA GLN A 395 13.79 8.65 -24.96
C GLN A 395 14.72 7.71 -24.20
N THR A 396 14.64 6.41 -24.49
CA THR A 396 15.54 5.43 -23.93
C THR A 396 16.88 5.51 -24.65
N SER A 397 17.90 5.95 -23.93
CA SER A 397 19.27 5.64 -24.35
C SER A 397 19.43 4.14 -24.15
N VAL A 398 19.61 3.36 -25.22
CA VAL A 398 19.96 1.95 -25.11
C VAL A 398 21.35 1.89 -24.46
N VAL A 399 21.40 1.84 -23.13
CA VAL A 399 22.59 1.39 -22.42
C VAL A 399 22.53 -0.13 -22.51
N PRO A 400 23.49 -0.80 -23.16
CA PRO A 400 23.51 -2.26 -23.22
C PRO A 400 23.38 -2.81 -21.80
N SER A 401 22.50 -3.81 -21.62
CA SER A 401 22.34 -4.55 -20.38
C SER A 401 23.71 -4.78 -19.76
N LEU A 402 24.00 -4.14 -18.63
CA LEU A 402 25.20 -4.45 -17.87
C LEU A 402 25.08 -5.92 -17.52
N THR A 403 25.97 -6.74 -18.10
CA THR A 403 26.19 -8.09 -17.60
C THR A 403 26.32 -7.97 -16.08
N PRO A 404 25.48 -8.66 -15.29
CA PRO A 404 25.49 -8.50 -13.85
C PRO A 404 26.90 -8.77 -13.35
N ASP A 405 27.43 -7.85 -12.55
CA ASP A 405 28.79 -7.93 -12.00
C ASP A 405 29.01 -9.37 -11.48
N PRO A 406 30.06 -10.08 -11.93
CA PRO A 406 30.35 -11.45 -11.49
C PRO A 406 30.36 -11.61 -9.97
N LYS A 407 30.59 -10.52 -9.21
CA LYS A 407 30.48 -10.47 -7.76
C LYS A 407 29.04 -10.51 -7.25
N VAL A 408 28.11 -9.85 -7.94
CA VAL A 408 26.66 -9.85 -7.62
C VAL A 408 26.04 -11.19 -7.97
N GLN A 409 26.40 -11.80 -9.10
CA GLN A 409 26.00 -13.18 -9.43
C GLN A 409 26.51 -14.18 -8.40
N ARG A 410 27.79 -14.05 -7.98
CA ARG A 410 28.34 -14.90 -6.92
C ARG A 410 27.66 -14.68 -5.58
N ALA A 411 27.33 -13.43 -5.22
CA ALA A 411 26.62 -13.12 -3.98
C ALA A 411 25.19 -13.70 -3.97
N ALA A 412 24.48 -13.62 -5.11
CA ALA A 412 23.15 -14.22 -5.26
C ALA A 412 23.21 -15.76 -5.22
N GLN A 413 24.19 -16.38 -5.87
CA GLN A 413 24.42 -17.83 -5.81
C GLN A 413 24.80 -18.28 -4.39
N LEU A 414 25.61 -17.50 -3.67
CA LEU A 414 25.96 -17.76 -2.28
C LEU A 414 24.75 -17.62 -1.35
N ALA A 415 23.88 -16.63 -1.59
CA ALA A 415 22.67 -16.41 -0.80
C ALA A 415 21.60 -17.49 -1.02
N ALA A 416 21.55 -18.08 -2.23
CA ALA A 416 20.62 -19.16 -2.59
C ALA A 416 21.00 -20.54 -2.01
N LEU A 417 22.21 -20.70 -1.44
CA LEU A 417 22.63 -21.96 -0.82
C LEU A 417 21.89 -22.19 0.52
N PRO A 418 21.44 -23.44 0.79
CA PRO A 418 20.94 -23.84 2.11
C PRO A 418 21.92 -23.46 3.23
N ALA A 419 21.40 -23.10 4.41
CA ALA A 419 22.21 -22.59 5.52
C ALA A 419 23.38 -23.52 5.89
N GLU A 420 23.15 -24.84 5.83
CA GLU A 420 24.17 -25.86 6.08
C GLU A 420 25.29 -25.86 5.01
N GLN A 421 24.94 -25.63 3.74
CA GLN A 421 25.91 -25.54 2.65
C GLN A 421 26.71 -24.24 2.71
N ARG A 422 26.09 -23.12 3.13
CA ARG A 422 26.79 -21.85 3.41
C ARG A 422 27.79 -22.00 4.56
N ALA A 423 27.40 -22.67 5.64
CA ALA A 423 28.27 -22.92 6.78
C ALA A 423 29.46 -23.81 6.40
N LEU A 424 29.24 -24.88 5.64
CA LEU A 424 30.29 -25.76 5.15
C LEU A 424 31.27 -25.04 4.21
N LEU A 425 30.76 -24.16 3.34
CA LEU A 425 31.58 -23.35 2.43
C LEU A 425 32.44 -22.33 3.20
N ALA A 426 31.85 -21.67 4.22
CA ALA A 426 32.58 -20.76 5.10
C ALA A 426 33.66 -21.47 5.90
N GLN A 427 33.39 -22.69 6.40
CA GLN A 427 34.36 -23.51 7.12
C GLN A 427 35.53 -23.95 6.23
N ARG A 428 35.26 -24.34 4.97
CA ARG A 428 36.30 -24.66 3.98
C ARG A 428 37.14 -23.45 3.58
N LEU A 429 36.54 -22.26 3.53
CA LEU A 429 37.24 -21.00 3.24
C LEU A 429 38.13 -20.56 4.40
N LYS A 430 37.69 -20.74 5.66
CA LYS A 430 38.52 -20.51 6.86
C LYS A 430 39.69 -21.49 6.93
N GLN A 431 39.47 -22.77 6.65
CA GLN A 431 40.54 -23.77 6.58
C GLN A 431 41.58 -23.46 5.49
N ARG A 432 41.14 -22.92 4.33
CA ARG A 432 42.05 -22.45 3.27
C ARG A 432 42.81 -21.16 3.62
N ARG A 433 42.30 -20.35 4.54
CA ARG A 433 42.94 -19.11 5.01
C ARG A 433 43.83 -19.29 6.24
N GLY A 434 43.90 -20.50 6.81
CA GLY A 434 44.76 -20.79 7.95
C GLY A 434 44.30 -20.19 9.28
N GLU A 435 43.05 -19.73 9.37
CA GLU A 435 42.48 -19.19 10.61
C GLU A 435 41.88 -20.35 11.43
N GLN A 436 42.53 -20.70 12.55
CA GLN A 436 42.03 -21.72 13.48
C GLN A 436 40.78 -21.22 14.24
N VAL A 437 39.91 -22.18 14.56
CA VAL A 437 38.51 -22.05 15.05
C VAL A 437 38.37 -21.23 16.32
#